data_AF-A0A845X9A6-F1
#
_entry.id   AF-A0A845X9A6-F1
#
_cell.length_a   1.000
_cell.length_b   1.000
_cell.length_c   1.000
_cell.angle_alpha   90.00
_cell.angle_beta   90.00
_cell.angle_gamma   90.00
#
_symmetry.space_group_name_H-M   'P 1'
#
loop_
_entity.id
_entity.type
_entity.pdbx_description
1 polymer ?
#
loop_
_entity_poly.entity_id
_entity_poly.type
_entity_poly.pdbx_seq_one_letter_code
_entity_poly.pdbx_strand_id
1 'polypeptide(L)'
;LTGTGGDVNLDGLGYSYSNEYGSGSGIYNSRDGSIETGDSNDTLTGSGGDVNLNLTIYNSVHYTQYGNGSGIHNNGTIETGEGNDTVTGIGGDVNFNLTIYDSVHRTQYSNGSGIHNNGTIETGEGNDTLTGIGGDVNFILKNINGYGGEEVEYINSSGIYNSGSIDTGEGSDAITGTGGDVTLNIDSIDGYEYVNGSGIYNDGNIKTGQGADTLTGIGGDVQLNGYKDYSYGIYNSANGSIETGDNGDVLTGSGNKAGIYNDGTITTGKGNDRIIADGGFEGFGTIDLGADSDYIKGFGSGTFLGGYGTDTLELTAGDYLVGISQSTVNFTSGEITMQTNSFEQLIAGSTTYDFSNLFNGQSITVV
;
A
#
# COMPACT_ATOMS: atom_id res chain seq x y z
N LEU A 1 9.30 23.67 -1.55
CA LEU A 1 7.98 24.09 -2.07
C LEU A 1 6.86 23.58 -1.16
N THR A 2 5.84 24.39 -0.85
CA THR A 2 4.68 23.95 -0.05
C THR A 2 3.37 24.27 -0.77
N GLY A 3 2.42 23.34 -0.82
CA GLY A 3 1.09 23.51 -1.40
C GLY A 3 -0.03 23.00 -0.49
N THR A 4 -1.15 23.71 -0.48
CA THR A 4 -2.34 23.36 0.32
C THR A 4 -3.57 23.38 -0.56
N GLY A 5 -4.31 22.28 -0.59
CA GLY A 5 -5.56 22.14 -1.32
C GLY A 5 -6.67 22.90 -0.60
N GLY A 6 -7.60 23.45 -1.37
CA GLY A 6 -8.81 24.03 -0.79
C GLY A 6 -9.82 22.94 -0.47
N ASP A 7 -10.50 23.07 0.66
CA ASP A 7 -11.61 22.18 1.00
C ASP A 7 -12.73 22.31 -0.05
N VAL A 8 -13.33 21.18 -0.40
CA VAL A 8 -14.48 21.13 -1.28
C VAL A 8 -15.69 20.66 -0.48
N ASN A 9 -16.67 21.56 -0.31
CA ASN A 9 -17.96 21.24 0.29
C ASN A 9 -19.05 21.35 -0.78
N LEU A 10 -19.71 20.24 -1.09
CA LEU A 10 -20.85 20.23 -2.00
C LEU A 10 -22.09 19.71 -1.27
N ASP A 11 -23.03 20.61 -1.05
CA ASP A 11 -24.34 20.30 -0.49
C ASP A 11 -25.39 20.53 -1.58
N GLY A 12 -26.21 19.52 -1.91
CA GLY A 12 -27.12 19.64 -3.04
C GLY A 12 -28.24 18.61 -3.15
N LEU A 13 -29.24 18.97 -3.97
CA LEU A 13 -30.27 18.06 -4.48
C LEU A 13 -29.90 17.65 -5.90
N GLY A 14 -29.61 16.36 -6.11
CA GLY A 14 -29.26 15.81 -7.42
C GLY A 14 -30.48 15.32 -8.19
N TYR A 15 -30.63 15.76 -9.44
CA TYR A 15 -31.61 15.23 -10.41
C TYR A 15 -30.87 14.72 -11.65
N SER A 16 -31.13 13.46 -12.05
CA SER A 16 -30.75 12.78 -13.31
C SER A 16 -29.49 13.27 -14.08
N TYR A 17 -28.45 12.42 -14.14
CA TYR A 17 -27.18 12.63 -14.85
C TYR A 17 -26.37 13.87 -14.40
N SER A 18 -25.75 13.81 -13.22
CA SER A 18 -24.67 14.74 -12.86
C SER A 18 -23.41 13.96 -12.48
N ASN A 19 -22.27 14.42 -12.99
CA ASN A 19 -20.95 14.07 -12.46
C ASN A 19 -20.55 15.19 -11.51
N GLU A 20 -20.26 14.85 -10.26
CA GLU A 20 -19.80 15.82 -9.28
C GLU A 20 -18.34 15.51 -8.94
N TYR A 21 -17.50 16.54 -9.14
CA TYR A 21 -16.05 16.48 -8.98
C TYR A 21 -15.67 17.44 -7.86
N GLY A 22 -15.08 16.91 -6.78
CA GLY A 22 -14.33 17.67 -5.80
C GLY A 22 -12.86 17.29 -5.89
N SER A 23 -11.99 18.27 -6.15
CA SER A 23 -10.54 18.08 -6.08
C SER A 23 -9.93 19.19 -5.23
N GLY A 24 -9.20 18.79 -4.19
CA GLY A 24 -8.48 19.62 -3.26
C GLY A 24 -7.04 19.14 -3.13
N SER A 25 -6.33 18.90 -4.24
CA SER A 25 -4.92 18.47 -4.13
C SER A 25 -4.02 19.58 -3.56
N GLY A 26 -3.11 19.23 -2.67
CA GLY A 26 -2.11 20.16 -2.12
C GLY A 26 -1.12 20.65 -3.15
N ILE A 27 -0.47 19.70 -3.82
CA ILE A 27 0.37 19.93 -4.99
C ILE A 27 -0.16 19.04 -6.11
N TYR A 28 -0.44 19.62 -7.27
CA TYR A 28 -0.84 18.90 -8.46
C TYR A 28 0.19 19.13 -9.57
N ASN A 29 0.96 18.09 -9.90
CA ASN A 29 1.84 18.07 -11.05
C ASN A 29 1.16 17.37 -12.22
N SER A 30 0.96 18.09 -13.32
CA SER A 30 0.27 17.58 -14.50
C SER A 30 1.17 16.63 -15.31
N ARG A 31 0.60 15.91 -16.28
CA ARG A 31 1.32 14.89 -17.06
C ARG A 31 2.59 15.40 -17.76
N ASP A 32 2.58 16.63 -18.24
CA ASP A 32 3.72 17.27 -18.90
C ASP A 32 4.45 18.25 -17.96
N GLY A 33 4.12 18.21 -16.67
CA GLY A 33 4.70 19.07 -15.65
C GLY A 33 6.02 18.52 -15.10
N SER A 34 6.91 19.43 -14.73
CA SER A 34 8.15 19.14 -13.99
C SER A 34 8.18 19.99 -12.73
N ILE A 35 8.56 19.39 -11.60
CA ILE A 35 8.93 20.08 -10.36
C ILE A 35 10.38 19.69 -10.07
N GLU A 36 11.27 20.67 -10.15
CA GLU A 36 12.70 20.54 -9.85
C GLU A 36 13.01 21.42 -8.64
N THR A 37 13.60 20.88 -7.58
CA THR A 37 14.00 21.68 -6.39
C THR A 37 15.47 22.10 -6.44
N GLY A 38 16.35 21.26 -6.99
CA GLY A 38 17.73 21.59 -7.37
C GLY A 38 18.76 21.04 -6.39
N ASP A 39 20.01 21.50 -6.50
CA ASP A 39 21.08 20.99 -5.63
C ASP A 39 21.01 21.66 -4.25
N SER A 40 20.60 20.92 -3.20
CA SER A 40 20.69 21.18 -1.76
C SER A 40 19.68 20.30 -1.03
N ASN A 41 19.71 20.26 0.30
CA ASN A 41 18.61 19.66 1.07
C ASN A 41 17.30 20.46 0.86
N ASP A 42 16.39 19.89 0.09
CA ASP A 42 15.12 20.48 -0.27
C ASP A 42 13.93 19.88 0.47
N THR A 43 12.82 20.60 0.44
CA THR A 43 11.57 20.13 1.06
C THR A 43 10.39 20.45 0.17
N LEU A 44 9.64 19.41 -0.21
CA LEU A 44 8.39 19.47 -0.94
C LEU A 44 7.25 18.97 -0.04
N THR A 45 6.26 19.81 0.25
CA THR A 45 5.13 19.42 1.11
C THR A 45 3.79 19.76 0.46
N GLY A 46 2.95 18.75 0.24
CA GLY A 46 1.58 18.93 -0.22
C GLY A 46 0.56 18.46 0.83
N SER A 47 -0.38 19.33 1.19
CA SER A 47 -1.53 18.98 2.04
C SER A 47 -2.81 19.05 1.23
N GLY A 48 -3.53 17.95 1.11
CA GLY A 48 -4.85 17.91 0.51
C GLY A 48 -5.85 18.67 1.37
N GLY A 49 -6.86 19.24 0.73
CA GLY A 49 -8.05 19.77 1.40
C GLY A 49 -9.09 18.68 1.56
N ASP A 50 -9.97 18.85 2.54
CA ASP A 50 -11.04 17.90 2.80
C ASP A 50 -12.08 17.95 1.68
N VAL A 51 -12.66 16.81 1.33
CA VAL A 51 -13.76 16.71 0.36
C VAL A 51 -14.99 16.17 1.07
N ASN A 52 -15.98 17.04 1.29
CA ASN A 52 -17.26 16.68 1.90
C ASN A 52 -18.39 16.80 0.89
N LEU A 53 -19.08 15.69 0.64
CA LEU A 53 -20.17 15.60 -0.34
C LEU A 53 -21.43 15.09 0.36
N ASN A 54 -22.41 15.97 0.56
CA ASN A 54 -23.70 15.65 1.19
C ASN A 54 -24.84 15.79 0.17
N LEU A 55 -25.35 14.66 -0.30
CA LEU A 55 -26.26 14.62 -1.45
C LEU A 55 -27.53 13.84 -1.14
N THR A 56 -28.65 14.37 -1.62
CA THR A 56 -29.93 13.65 -1.68
C THR A 56 -30.38 13.52 -3.12
N ILE A 57 -30.61 12.29 -3.59
CA ILE A 57 -30.88 12.00 -5.00
C ILE A 57 -32.24 11.31 -5.15
N TYR A 58 -33.11 11.92 -5.94
CA TYR A 58 -34.51 11.49 -6.07
C TYR A 58 -34.81 10.64 -7.30
N ASN A 59 -34.09 10.82 -8.41
CA ASN A 59 -34.30 10.11 -9.69
C ASN A 59 -32.98 10.06 -10.49
N SER A 60 -32.23 8.96 -10.48
CA SER A 60 -31.10 8.81 -11.39
C SER A 60 -31.11 7.39 -11.98
N VAL A 61 -30.33 7.12 -13.04
CA VAL A 61 -30.06 5.76 -13.58
C VAL A 61 -28.55 5.43 -13.62
N HIS A 62 -27.67 6.45 -13.53
CA HIS A 62 -26.20 6.32 -13.45
C HIS A 62 -25.60 7.57 -12.78
N TYR A 63 -24.64 7.42 -11.87
CA TYR A 63 -24.01 8.57 -11.18
C TYR A 63 -22.58 8.26 -10.77
N THR A 64 -21.66 9.16 -11.12
CA THR A 64 -20.23 9.05 -10.82
C THR A 64 -19.77 10.20 -9.93
N GLN A 65 -19.15 9.88 -8.80
CA GLN A 65 -18.53 10.87 -7.91
C GLN A 65 -17.03 10.69 -7.87
N TYR A 66 -16.34 11.83 -7.87
CA TYR A 66 -14.91 11.91 -7.68
C TYR A 66 -14.61 12.86 -6.52
N GLY A 67 -14.06 12.32 -5.45
CA GLY A 67 -13.45 13.09 -4.37
C GLY A 67 -11.95 12.85 -4.38
N ASN A 68 -11.14 13.89 -4.59
CA ASN A 68 -9.69 13.82 -4.56
C ASN A 68 -9.15 14.84 -3.56
N GLY A 69 -8.69 14.37 -2.40
CA GLY A 69 -7.98 15.14 -1.40
C GLY A 69 -6.49 14.79 -1.36
N SER A 70 -5.83 14.51 -2.49
CA SER A 70 -4.43 14.06 -2.43
C SER A 70 -3.49 15.14 -1.88
N GLY A 71 -2.54 14.78 -1.02
CA GLY A 71 -1.48 15.69 -0.58
C GLY A 71 -0.61 16.16 -1.74
N ILE A 72 0.06 15.20 -2.38
CA ILE A 72 0.79 15.39 -3.64
C ILE A 72 0.16 14.46 -4.68
N HIS A 73 -0.28 15.03 -5.79
CA HIS A 73 -0.76 14.28 -6.95
C HIS A 73 0.19 14.52 -8.12
N ASN A 74 0.98 13.51 -8.47
CA ASN A 74 1.99 13.58 -9.50
C ASN A 74 1.60 12.74 -10.73
N ASN A 75 1.44 13.40 -11.88
CA ASN A 75 1.30 12.72 -13.17
C ASN A 75 2.49 12.96 -14.11
N GLY A 76 3.39 13.88 -13.74
CA GLY A 76 4.57 14.26 -14.51
C GLY A 76 5.84 13.83 -13.79
N THR A 77 6.84 14.72 -13.76
CA THR A 77 8.12 14.44 -13.10
C THR A 77 8.32 15.34 -11.86
N ILE A 78 8.77 14.74 -10.77
CA ILE A 78 9.30 15.43 -9.59
C ILE A 78 10.75 14.96 -9.43
N GLU A 79 11.68 15.89 -9.42
CA GLU A 79 13.12 15.67 -9.23
C GLU A 79 13.58 16.57 -8.07
N THR A 80 14.12 15.99 -6.99
CA THR A 80 14.64 16.81 -5.89
C THR A 80 16.12 17.17 -6.05
N GLY A 81 16.99 16.22 -6.43
CA GLY A 81 18.33 16.50 -6.93
C GLY A 81 19.45 15.94 -6.06
N GLU A 82 20.49 16.73 -5.81
CA GLU A 82 21.51 16.39 -4.81
C GLU A 82 21.11 16.98 -3.45
N GLY A 83 21.30 16.24 -2.37
CA GLY A 83 21.01 16.70 -1.02
C GLY A 83 20.18 15.70 -0.24
N ASN A 84 20.03 15.92 1.06
CA ASN A 84 19.08 15.12 1.85
C ASN A 84 17.70 15.76 1.74
N ASP A 85 16.89 15.26 0.82
CA ASP A 85 15.62 15.83 0.44
C ASP A 85 14.45 15.25 1.23
N THR A 86 13.37 16.00 1.28
CA THR A 86 12.14 15.55 1.94
C THR A 86 10.93 15.86 1.09
N VAL A 87 10.20 14.82 0.71
CA VAL A 87 8.92 14.92 0.00
C VAL A 87 7.81 14.38 0.91
N THR A 88 6.84 15.22 1.24
CA THR A 88 5.75 14.87 2.17
C THR A 88 4.39 15.17 1.54
N GLY A 89 3.55 14.16 1.44
CA GLY A 89 2.14 14.29 1.05
C GLY A 89 1.21 13.91 2.18
N ILE A 90 0.29 14.80 2.54
CA ILE A 90 -0.77 14.56 3.53
C ILE A 90 -2.10 14.65 2.82
N GLY A 91 -2.84 13.56 2.76
CA GLY A 91 -4.19 13.52 2.19
C GLY A 91 -5.18 14.25 3.08
N GLY A 92 -6.15 14.92 2.47
CA GLY A 92 -7.34 15.43 3.14
C GLY A 92 -8.39 14.34 3.31
N ASP A 93 -9.27 14.53 4.28
CA ASP A 93 -10.34 13.58 4.55
C ASP A 93 -11.39 13.63 3.43
N VAL A 94 -11.97 12.48 3.10
CA VAL A 94 -13.00 12.38 2.07
C VAL A 94 -14.28 11.79 2.68
N ASN A 95 -15.29 12.62 2.85
CA ASN A 95 -16.56 12.25 3.46
C ASN A 95 -17.70 12.31 2.44
N PHE A 96 -18.37 11.19 2.22
CA PHE A 96 -19.55 11.07 1.39
C PHE A 96 -20.76 10.66 2.21
N ASN A 97 -21.77 11.52 2.26
CA ASN A 97 -23.07 11.22 2.85
C ASN A 97 -24.14 11.28 1.77
N LEU A 98 -24.57 10.10 1.31
CA LEU A 98 -25.50 9.98 0.21
C LEU A 98 -26.82 9.33 0.65
N THR A 99 -27.93 9.99 0.33
CA THR A 99 -29.29 9.44 0.49
C THR A 99 -29.96 9.31 -0.87
N ILE A 100 -30.42 8.11 -1.23
CA ILE A 100 -31.01 7.81 -2.55
C ILE A 100 -32.43 7.29 -2.42
N TYR A 101 -33.32 7.77 -3.30
CA TYR A 101 -34.71 7.33 -3.40
C TYR A 101 -35.04 6.47 -4.66
N ASP A 102 -34.30 6.47 -5.77
CA ASP A 102 -34.66 5.62 -6.93
C ASP A 102 -33.44 5.14 -7.78
N SER A 103 -33.65 4.06 -8.55
CA SER A 103 -32.70 3.04 -9.08
C SER A 103 -31.44 3.51 -9.83
N VAL A 104 -30.22 3.21 -9.35
CA VAL A 104 -28.95 3.51 -10.07
C VAL A 104 -27.79 2.53 -9.81
N HIS A 105 -27.09 2.12 -10.89
CA HIS A 105 -25.68 1.65 -10.91
C HIS A 105 -24.69 2.80 -10.74
N ARG A 106 -23.73 2.71 -9.79
CA ARG A 106 -22.77 3.79 -9.51
C ARG A 106 -21.32 3.31 -9.56
N THR A 107 -20.48 4.18 -10.10
CA THR A 107 -19.03 4.10 -10.03
C THR A 107 -18.58 5.26 -9.16
N GLN A 108 -17.80 5.02 -8.12
CA GLN A 108 -17.35 6.09 -7.23
C GLN A 108 -15.87 5.94 -6.94
N TYR A 109 -15.17 7.07 -7.04
CA TYR A 109 -13.75 7.18 -6.81
C TYR A 109 -13.52 8.16 -5.67
N SER A 110 -13.00 7.67 -4.56
CA SER A 110 -12.49 8.51 -3.48
C SER A 110 -10.99 8.30 -3.36
N ASN A 111 -10.26 9.40 -3.24
CA ASN A 111 -8.82 9.41 -3.16
C ASN A 111 -8.41 10.40 -2.06
N GLY A 112 -8.09 9.87 -0.89
CA GLY A 112 -7.47 10.59 0.21
C GLY A 112 -5.97 10.32 0.29
N SER A 113 -5.28 9.99 -0.81
CA SER A 113 -3.88 9.57 -0.72
C SER A 113 -2.94 10.67 -0.24
N GLY A 114 -1.96 10.32 0.58
CA GLY A 114 -0.88 11.25 0.94
C GLY A 114 -0.09 11.66 -0.29
N ILE A 115 0.53 10.68 -0.94
CA ILE A 115 1.20 10.82 -2.23
C ILE A 115 0.51 9.90 -3.23
N HIS A 116 0.04 10.47 -4.34
CA HIS A 116 -0.52 9.75 -5.46
C HIS A 116 0.38 9.95 -6.68
N ASN A 117 1.19 8.95 -7.00
CA ASN A 117 2.17 8.99 -8.08
C ASN A 117 1.74 8.11 -9.26
N ASN A 118 1.45 8.75 -10.39
CA ASN A 118 1.26 8.10 -11.70
C ASN A 118 2.37 8.45 -12.69
N GLY A 119 3.29 9.35 -12.30
CA GLY A 119 4.43 9.78 -13.08
C GLY A 119 5.73 9.26 -12.47
N THR A 120 6.73 10.14 -12.40
CA THR A 120 8.05 9.83 -11.86
C THR A 120 8.33 10.73 -10.65
N ILE A 121 8.86 10.13 -9.58
CA ILE A 121 9.50 10.82 -8.45
C ILE A 121 10.92 10.28 -8.38
N GLU A 122 11.89 11.18 -8.51
CA GLU A 122 13.32 10.91 -8.37
C GLU A 122 13.89 11.82 -7.27
N THR A 123 14.49 11.26 -6.22
CA THR A 123 15.06 12.10 -5.15
C THR A 123 16.55 12.36 -5.33
N GLY A 124 17.34 11.36 -5.73
CA GLY A 124 18.66 11.57 -6.33
C GLY A 124 19.81 11.13 -5.44
N GLU A 125 20.78 12.01 -5.16
CA GLU A 125 21.90 11.69 -4.25
C GLU A 125 21.64 12.29 -2.88
N GLY A 126 21.79 11.51 -1.82
CA GLY A 126 21.65 11.96 -0.44
C GLY A 126 20.72 11.05 0.35
N ASN A 127 20.61 11.27 1.65
CA ASN A 127 19.69 10.48 2.47
C ASN A 127 18.30 11.11 2.42
N ASP A 128 17.46 10.62 1.52
CA ASP A 128 16.19 11.20 1.19
C ASP A 128 15.04 10.62 2.01
N THR A 129 13.95 11.39 2.10
CA THR A 129 12.76 10.97 2.83
C THR A 129 11.49 11.24 2.03
N LEU A 130 10.76 10.17 1.70
CA LEU A 130 9.45 10.22 1.07
C LEU A 130 8.38 9.78 2.08
N THR A 131 7.48 10.68 2.47
CA THR A 131 6.43 10.39 3.46
C THR A 131 5.04 10.65 2.88
N GLY A 132 4.20 9.63 2.83
CA GLY A 132 2.79 9.74 2.45
C GLY A 132 1.87 9.37 3.61
N ILE A 133 0.96 10.27 3.97
CA ILE A 133 -0.07 10.04 5.00
C ILE A 133 -1.44 10.17 4.33
N GLY A 134 -2.21 9.09 4.27
CA GLY A 134 -3.57 9.10 3.75
C GLY A 134 -4.53 9.82 4.70
N GLY A 135 -5.48 10.56 4.14
CA GLY A 135 -6.63 11.11 4.86
C GLY A 135 -7.75 10.08 4.96
N ASP A 136 -8.60 10.21 5.97
CA ASP A 136 -9.64 9.24 6.26
C ASP A 136 -10.73 9.30 5.18
N VAL A 137 -11.29 8.15 4.82
CA VAL A 137 -12.41 8.07 3.88
C VAL A 137 -13.64 7.50 4.59
N ASN A 138 -14.66 8.34 4.76
CA ASN A 138 -15.95 7.91 5.27
C ASN A 138 -17.01 7.93 4.18
N PHE A 139 -17.63 6.79 3.95
CA PHE A 139 -18.67 6.63 2.96
C PHE A 139 -19.94 6.06 3.60
N ILE A 140 -21.01 6.85 3.56
CA ILE A 140 -22.32 6.47 4.05
C ILE A 140 -23.33 6.55 2.90
N LEU A 141 -23.94 5.41 2.60
CA LEU A 141 -25.00 5.31 1.60
C LEU A 141 -26.27 4.74 2.22
N LYS A 142 -27.35 5.52 2.11
CA LYS A 142 -28.70 5.14 2.52
C LYS A 142 -29.60 4.97 1.31
N ASN A 143 -30.06 3.75 1.07
CA ASN A 143 -31.04 3.46 0.03
C ASN A 143 -32.43 3.33 0.64
N ILE A 144 -33.33 4.26 0.32
CA ILE A 144 -34.65 4.35 0.95
C ILE A 144 -35.67 3.40 0.30
N ASN A 145 -35.53 3.07 -0.99
CA ASN A 145 -36.57 2.34 -1.74
C ASN A 145 -36.15 0.95 -2.23
N GLY A 146 -34.89 0.53 -2.06
CA GLY A 146 -34.46 -0.88 -2.20
C GLY A 146 -34.51 -1.47 -3.62
N TYR A 147 -34.55 -0.63 -4.66
CA TYR A 147 -34.49 -1.06 -6.06
C TYR A 147 -33.13 -0.66 -6.67
N GLY A 148 -32.36 -1.64 -7.16
CA GLY A 148 -31.10 -1.46 -7.90
C GLY A 148 -29.88 -2.14 -7.25
N GLY A 149 -28.97 -2.66 -8.07
CA GLY A 149 -27.67 -3.18 -7.62
C GLY A 149 -26.70 -2.02 -7.37
N GLU A 150 -26.13 -2.00 -6.17
CA GLU A 150 -25.18 -0.99 -5.71
C GLU A 150 -23.76 -1.50 -5.89
N GLU A 151 -22.93 -0.72 -6.59
CA GLU A 151 -21.50 -0.97 -6.74
C GLU A 151 -20.73 0.25 -6.19
N VAL A 152 -19.67 -0.03 -5.43
CA VAL A 152 -18.64 0.94 -5.10
C VAL A 152 -17.36 0.42 -5.75
N GLU A 153 -16.89 1.17 -6.74
CA GLU A 153 -15.82 0.72 -7.63
C GLU A 153 -14.43 0.91 -6.99
N TYR A 154 -14.16 2.07 -6.38
CA TYR A 154 -12.80 2.36 -5.94
C TYR A 154 -12.71 3.37 -4.79
N ILE A 155 -12.18 2.92 -3.66
CA ILE A 155 -11.83 3.79 -2.53
C ILE A 155 -10.36 3.62 -2.19
N ASN A 156 -9.64 4.74 -2.16
CA ASN A 156 -8.22 4.78 -1.86
C ASN A 156 -7.90 5.83 -0.80
N SER A 157 -7.35 5.35 0.31
CA SER A 157 -6.83 6.13 1.43
C SER A 157 -5.36 5.77 1.68
N SER A 158 -4.61 5.44 0.63
CA SER A 158 -3.23 4.98 0.78
C SER A 158 -2.32 6.10 1.26
N GLY A 159 -1.34 5.78 2.10
CA GLY A 159 -0.26 6.73 2.41
C GLY A 159 0.48 7.14 1.14
N ILE A 160 1.01 6.13 0.46
CA ILE A 160 1.62 6.27 -0.87
C ILE A 160 0.88 5.35 -1.83
N TYR A 161 0.31 5.90 -2.89
CA TYR A 161 -0.20 5.16 -4.04
C TYR A 161 0.75 5.40 -5.22
N ASN A 162 1.40 4.35 -5.70
CA ASN A 162 2.32 4.40 -6.82
C ASN A 162 1.85 3.50 -7.95
N SER A 163 1.52 4.08 -9.10
CA SER A 163 1.33 3.37 -10.37
C SER A 163 2.38 3.75 -11.42
N GLY A 164 3.26 4.70 -11.08
CA GLY A 164 4.38 5.15 -11.91
C GLY A 164 5.73 4.61 -11.41
N SER A 165 6.70 5.50 -11.29
CA SER A 165 8.03 5.19 -10.77
C SER A 165 8.38 6.07 -9.58
N ILE A 166 8.96 5.47 -8.55
CA ILE A 166 9.64 6.14 -7.44
C ILE A 166 11.05 5.58 -7.43
N ASP A 167 12.06 6.45 -7.48
CA ASP A 167 13.48 6.10 -7.38
C ASP A 167 14.15 7.06 -6.40
N THR A 168 14.71 6.57 -5.29
CA THR A 168 15.37 7.45 -4.32
C THR A 168 16.87 7.61 -4.58
N GLY A 169 17.48 6.74 -5.38
CA GLY A 169 18.84 6.92 -5.90
C GLY A 169 19.96 6.43 -4.97
N GLU A 170 20.93 7.28 -4.66
CA GLU A 170 22.06 6.93 -3.80
C GLU A 170 21.90 7.57 -2.42
N GLY A 171 22.06 6.79 -1.36
CA GLY A 171 21.96 7.26 0.02
C GLY A 171 21.23 6.25 0.88
N SER A 172 21.15 6.53 2.18
CA SER A 172 20.30 5.75 3.09
C SER A 172 18.94 6.41 3.15
N ASP A 173 18.04 5.93 2.31
CA ASP A 173 16.75 6.56 2.05
C ASP A 173 15.63 5.97 2.91
N ALA A 174 14.58 6.77 3.10
CA ALA A 174 13.41 6.38 3.85
C ALA A 174 12.12 6.66 3.09
N ILE A 175 11.38 5.62 2.74
CA ILE A 175 10.03 5.72 2.18
C ILE A 175 9.04 5.21 3.23
N THR A 176 8.13 6.08 3.67
CA THR A 176 7.10 5.74 4.66
C THR A 176 5.71 6.08 4.15
N GLY A 177 4.83 5.08 4.08
CA GLY A 177 3.42 5.26 3.78
C GLY A 177 2.53 4.85 4.95
N THR A 178 1.66 5.75 5.40
CA THR A 178 0.63 5.48 6.40
C THR A 178 -0.74 5.66 5.75
N GLY A 179 -1.51 4.58 5.63
CA GLY A 179 -2.88 4.62 5.13
C GLY A 179 -3.81 5.29 6.12
N GLY A 180 -4.80 6.03 5.63
CA GLY A 180 -5.90 6.53 6.45
C GLY A 180 -6.96 5.47 6.69
N ASP A 181 -7.86 5.77 7.62
CA ASP A 181 -8.96 4.87 7.96
C ASP A 181 -10.04 4.94 6.87
N VAL A 182 -10.64 3.80 6.53
CA VAL A 182 -11.73 3.73 5.57
C VAL A 182 -12.95 3.12 6.23
N THR A 183 -14.05 3.88 6.30
CA THR A 183 -15.33 3.39 6.80
C THR A 183 -16.37 3.39 5.70
N LEU A 184 -16.96 2.22 5.44
CA LEU A 184 -18.06 2.01 4.49
C LEU A 184 -19.30 1.54 5.24
N ASN A 185 -20.39 2.31 5.15
CA ASN A 185 -21.68 1.95 5.72
C ASN A 185 -22.77 2.05 4.64
N ILE A 186 -23.20 0.89 4.13
CA ILE A 186 -24.03 0.77 2.92
C ILE A 186 -25.15 -0.25 3.19
N ASP A 187 -26.40 0.19 3.02
CA ASP A 187 -27.61 -0.54 3.42
C ASP A 187 -27.91 -1.82 2.58
N SER A 188 -27.44 -1.91 1.34
CA SER A 188 -27.70 -3.07 0.44
C SER A 188 -26.60 -3.20 -0.62
N ILE A 189 -25.84 -4.30 -0.63
CA ILE A 189 -24.69 -4.47 -1.53
C ILE A 189 -24.89 -5.68 -2.42
N ASP A 190 -24.77 -5.48 -3.73
CA ASP A 190 -24.64 -6.56 -4.70
C ASP A 190 -23.17 -6.77 -5.15
N GLY A 191 -22.25 -5.84 -4.85
CA GLY A 191 -20.81 -6.02 -5.05
C GLY A 191 -19.94 -4.86 -4.53
N TYR A 192 -18.70 -5.19 -4.16
CA TYR A 192 -17.60 -4.25 -3.94
C TYR A 192 -16.41 -4.70 -4.76
N GLU A 193 -15.78 -3.78 -5.48
CA GLU A 193 -14.63 -4.12 -6.32
C GLU A 193 -13.31 -3.79 -5.63
N TYR A 194 -13.19 -2.63 -4.98
CA TYR A 194 -11.89 -2.22 -4.43
C TYR A 194 -11.96 -1.18 -3.29
N VAL A 195 -11.45 -1.56 -2.10
CA VAL A 195 -11.31 -0.67 -0.93
C VAL A 195 -9.88 -0.80 -0.40
N ASN A 196 -9.16 0.32 -0.33
CA ASN A 196 -7.74 0.33 -0.02
C ASN A 196 -7.42 1.40 1.03
N GLY A 197 -6.95 0.96 2.19
CA GLY A 197 -6.32 1.79 3.22
C GLY A 197 -4.88 1.36 3.48
N SER A 198 -4.11 1.10 2.42
CA SER A 198 -2.76 0.55 2.54
C SER A 198 -1.76 1.63 2.96
N GLY A 199 -0.70 1.25 3.67
CA GLY A 199 0.42 2.17 3.89
C GLY A 199 1.06 2.58 2.57
N ILE A 200 1.52 1.57 1.84
CA ILE A 200 2.08 1.71 0.49
C ILE A 200 1.31 0.79 -0.44
N TYR A 201 0.69 1.35 -1.48
CA TYR A 201 0.16 0.60 -2.60
C TYR A 201 1.04 0.81 -3.82
N ASN A 202 1.62 -0.27 -4.33
CA ASN A 202 2.48 -0.27 -5.49
C ASN A 202 1.88 -1.13 -6.62
N ASP A 203 1.57 -0.48 -7.74
CA ASP A 203 1.24 -1.09 -9.04
C ASP A 203 2.24 -0.65 -10.13
N GLY A 204 3.32 0.02 -9.74
CA GLY A 204 4.41 0.47 -10.59
C GLY A 204 5.76 0.00 -10.05
N ASN A 205 6.77 0.87 -10.10
CA ASN A 205 8.13 0.56 -9.63
C ASN A 205 8.50 1.44 -8.44
N ILE A 206 9.09 0.83 -7.41
CA ILE A 206 9.77 1.52 -6.32
C ILE A 206 11.20 1.01 -6.28
N LYS A 207 12.17 1.92 -6.34
CA LYS A 207 13.60 1.64 -6.21
C LYS A 207 14.18 2.53 -5.12
N THR A 208 14.91 1.95 -4.17
CA THR A 208 15.61 2.77 -3.17
C THR A 208 17.09 2.94 -3.48
N GLY A 209 17.69 1.96 -4.16
CA GLY A 209 18.93 2.18 -4.92
C GLY A 209 20.17 1.72 -4.16
N GLN A 210 21.06 2.64 -3.78
CA GLN A 210 22.31 2.27 -3.09
C GLN A 210 22.37 2.88 -1.71
N GLY A 211 22.38 2.04 -0.69
CA GLY A 211 22.58 2.46 0.70
C GLY A 211 21.76 1.58 1.61
N ALA A 212 21.82 1.83 2.91
CA ALA A 212 20.99 1.06 3.84
C ALA A 212 19.62 1.74 3.93
N ASP A 213 18.67 1.26 3.14
CA ASP A 213 17.38 1.91 2.92
C ASP A 213 16.29 1.38 3.84
N THR A 214 15.21 2.14 3.98
CA THR A 214 14.04 1.73 4.74
C THR A 214 12.75 2.00 3.97
N LEU A 215 11.97 0.95 3.74
CA LEU A 215 10.63 1.01 3.18
C LEU A 215 9.61 0.55 4.23
N THR A 216 8.76 1.46 4.71
CA THR A 216 7.77 1.17 5.75
C THR A 216 6.35 1.46 5.28
N GLY A 217 5.49 0.45 5.30
CA GLY A 217 4.06 0.60 5.03
C GLY A 217 3.21 0.26 6.25
N ILE A 218 2.37 1.19 6.69
CA ILE A 218 1.42 1.04 7.80
C ILE A 218 0.01 1.21 7.25
N GLY A 219 -0.78 0.14 7.21
CA GLY A 219 -2.18 0.20 6.78
C GLY A 219 -3.08 0.85 7.84
N GLY A 220 -4.09 1.60 7.39
CA GLY A 220 -5.14 2.14 8.24
C GLY A 220 -6.22 1.10 8.60
N ASP A 221 -7.23 1.49 9.36
CA ASP A 221 -8.37 0.62 9.67
C ASP A 221 -9.40 0.67 8.53
N VAL A 222 -9.60 -0.45 7.83
CA VAL A 222 -10.68 -0.59 6.83
C VAL A 222 -11.87 -1.34 7.44
N GLN A 223 -13.01 -0.66 7.51
CA GLN A 223 -14.28 -1.15 8.04
C GLN A 223 -15.37 -1.15 6.97
N LEU A 224 -15.96 -2.33 6.73
CA LEU A 224 -17.05 -2.55 5.78
C LEU A 224 -18.29 -3.04 6.52
N ASN A 225 -19.31 -2.20 6.66
CA ASN A 225 -20.53 -2.49 7.42
C ASN A 225 -20.25 -3.04 8.84
N GLY A 226 -19.17 -2.55 9.46
CA GLY A 226 -18.73 -3.00 10.78
C GLY A 226 -17.87 -4.27 10.80
N TYR A 227 -17.57 -4.89 9.65
CA TYR A 227 -16.53 -5.91 9.51
C TYR A 227 -15.18 -5.23 9.25
N LYS A 228 -14.18 -5.51 10.09
CA LYS A 228 -12.78 -5.18 9.82
C LYS A 228 -12.21 -6.20 8.83
N ASP A 229 -11.21 -5.84 8.01
CA ASP A 229 -10.15 -6.75 7.50
C ASP A 229 -9.70 -6.53 6.04
N TYR A 230 -9.38 -5.31 5.61
CA TYR A 230 -8.85 -5.15 4.23
C TYR A 230 -7.69 -4.15 4.09
N SER A 231 -6.92 -3.90 5.16
CA SER A 231 -5.72 -3.06 5.03
C SER A 231 -4.43 -3.87 4.99
N TYR A 232 -3.53 -3.38 4.15
CA TYR A 232 -2.20 -3.91 3.97
C TYR A 232 -1.18 -2.89 4.44
N GLY A 233 -0.09 -3.33 5.07
CA GLY A 233 1.04 -2.44 5.27
C GLY A 233 1.62 -2.01 3.94
N ILE A 234 2.08 -3.00 3.17
CA ILE A 234 2.56 -2.85 1.80
C ILE A 234 1.73 -3.77 0.91
N TYR A 235 1.12 -3.21 -0.13
CA TYR A 235 0.45 -3.95 -1.20
C TYR A 235 1.26 -3.78 -2.48
N ASN A 236 1.88 -4.85 -2.95
CA ASN A 236 2.60 -4.91 -4.22
C ASN A 236 1.79 -5.76 -5.21
N SER A 237 1.19 -5.10 -6.20
CA SER A 237 0.32 -5.73 -7.19
C SER A 237 1.11 -6.69 -8.10
N ALA A 238 0.40 -7.43 -8.95
CA ALA A 238 1.02 -8.29 -9.97
C ALA A 238 1.94 -7.56 -10.96
N ASN A 239 1.71 -6.26 -11.20
CA ASN A 239 2.59 -5.44 -12.04
C ASN A 239 3.64 -4.68 -11.22
N GLY A 240 3.51 -4.71 -9.88
CA GLY A 240 4.36 -4.01 -8.96
C GLY A 240 5.75 -4.64 -8.83
N SER A 241 6.76 -3.79 -8.79
CA SER A 241 8.13 -4.15 -8.43
C SER A 241 8.67 -3.24 -7.35
N ILE A 242 9.32 -3.84 -6.35
CA ILE A 242 10.05 -3.15 -5.28
C ILE A 242 11.48 -3.67 -5.29
N GLU A 243 12.46 -2.79 -5.47
CA GLU A 243 13.89 -3.11 -5.48
C GLU A 243 14.60 -2.24 -4.44
N THR A 244 15.18 -2.83 -3.39
CA THR A 244 15.87 -2.01 -2.36
C THR A 244 17.34 -1.76 -2.70
N GLY A 245 18.06 -2.75 -3.24
CA GLY A 245 19.27 -2.54 -4.02
C GLY A 245 20.52 -3.20 -3.44
N ASP A 246 21.53 -2.45 -3.01
CA ASP A 246 22.67 -3.05 -2.29
C ASP A 246 22.78 -2.38 -0.92
N ASN A 247 23.47 -3.06 0.01
CA ASN A 247 23.61 -2.81 1.46
C ASN A 247 22.43 -3.36 2.28
N GLY A 248 22.44 -3.15 3.60
CA GLY A 248 21.50 -3.81 4.51
C GLY A 248 20.18 -3.04 4.62
N ASP A 249 19.22 -3.41 3.80
CA ASP A 249 17.93 -2.74 3.66
C ASP A 249 16.89 -3.28 4.65
N VAL A 250 15.87 -2.46 4.93
CA VAL A 250 14.77 -2.83 5.82
C VAL A 250 13.43 -2.55 5.17
N LEU A 251 12.66 -3.60 4.90
CA LEU A 251 11.29 -3.51 4.40
C LEU A 251 10.32 -4.00 5.48
N THR A 252 9.45 -3.12 5.97
CA THR A 252 8.48 -3.43 7.02
C THR A 252 7.06 -3.11 6.58
N GLY A 253 6.18 -4.10 6.59
CA GLY A 253 4.75 -3.93 6.37
C GLY A 253 3.96 -4.28 7.62
N SER A 254 3.03 -3.42 8.03
CA SER A 254 2.07 -3.67 9.11
C SER A 254 0.66 -3.36 8.63
N GLY A 255 -0.22 -4.37 8.62
CA GLY A 255 -1.61 -4.21 8.20
C GLY A 255 -2.54 -5.19 8.89
N ASN A 256 -3.82 -4.87 8.96
CA ASN A 256 -4.80 -5.72 9.67
C ASN A 256 -5.06 -7.03 8.92
N LYS A 257 -5.04 -7.00 7.57
CA LYS A 257 -5.23 -8.20 6.74
C LYS A 257 -3.92 -8.95 6.53
N ALA A 258 -2.88 -8.22 6.10
CA ALA A 258 -1.52 -8.72 6.02
C ALA A 258 -0.54 -7.57 6.18
N GLY A 259 0.65 -7.86 6.70
CA GLY A 259 1.74 -6.89 6.73
C GLY A 259 2.18 -6.56 5.31
N ILE A 260 2.41 -7.59 4.51
CA ILE A 260 2.86 -7.47 3.12
C ILE A 260 2.00 -8.37 2.22
N TYR A 261 1.27 -7.77 1.29
CA TYR A 261 0.66 -8.47 0.15
C TYR A 261 1.57 -8.32 -1.07
N ASN A 262 1.96 -9.43 -1.68
CA ASN A 262 2.82 -9.42 -2.86
C ASN A 262 2.31 -10.40 -3.91
N ASP A 263 1.81 -9.87 -5.02
CA ASP A 263 1.55 -10.63 -6.24
C ASP A 263 2.59 -10.36 -7.34
N GLY A 264 3.42 -9.32 -7.15
CA GLY A 264 4.50 -8.94 -8.05
C GLY A 264 5.85 -9.46 -7.58
N THR A 265 6.84 -8.57 -7.59
CA THR A 265 8.23 -8.88 -7.23
C THR A 265 8.76 -7.92 -6.15
N ILE A 266 9.47 -8.48 -5.18
CA ILE A 266 10.26 -7.73 -4.20
C ILE A 266 11.68 -8.32 -4.22
N THR A 267 12.70 -7.48 -4.40
CA THR A 267 14.10 -7.91 -4.44
C THR A 267 14.96 -7.00 -3.57
N THR A 268 15.79 -7.56 -2.68
CA THR A 268 16.61 -6.72 -1.79
C THR A 268 18.05 -6.56 -2.26
N GLY A 269 18.65 -7.60 -2.86
CA GLY A 269 19.90 -7.50 -3.62
C GLY A 269 21.11 -7.99 -2.83
N LYS A 270 22.19 -7.22 -2.67
CA LYS A 270 23.32 -7.65 -1.81
C LYS A 270 23.26 -6.95 -0.48
N GLY A 271 23.38 -7.68 0.62
CA GLY A 271 23.46 -7.06 1.93
C GLY A 271 22.95 -7.99 3.01
N ASN A 272 22.80 -7.45 4.22
CA ASN A 272 22.10 -8.19 5.26
C ASN A 272 20.72 -7.57 5.40
N ASP A 273 19.83 -7.97 4.51
CA ASP A 273 18.51 -7.38 4.34
C ASP A 273 17.50 -7.93 5.34
N ARG A 274 16.47 -7.14 5.61
CA ARG A 274 15.46 -7.47 6.61
C ARG A 274 14.07 -7.19 6.08
N ILE A 275 13.28 -8.23 5.90
CA ILE A 275 11.86 -8.13 5.56
C ILE A 275 11.01 -8.55 6.75
N ILE A 276 10.13 -7.67 7.20
CA ILE A 276 9.26 -7.88 8.36
C ILE A 276 7.80 -7.66 7.95
N ALA A 277 7.00 -8.72 7.97
CA ALA A 277 5.56 -8.64 7.73
C ALA A 277 4.79 -8.80 9.05
N ASP A 278 4.47 -7.69 9.70
CA ASP A 278 3.62 -7.69 10.89
C ASP A 278 2.15 -7.84 10.47
N GLY A 279 1.56 -8.99 10.81
CA GLY A 279 0.30 -9.48 10.22
C GLY A 279 0.50 -10.55 9.13
N GLY A 280 1.74 -10.91 8.80
CA GLY A 280 2.06 -11.99 7.85
C GLY A 280 2.06 -11.59 6.38
N PHE A 281 2.30 -12.58 5.52
CA PHE A 281 2.37 -12.42 4.06
C PHE A 281 1.08 -12.91 3.36
N GLU A 282 0.70 -12.29 2.26
CA GLU A 282 -0.37 -12.75 1.37
C GLU A 282 0.05 -12.55 -0.10
N GLY A 283 -0.55 -13.31 -1.01
CA GLY A 283 -0.29 -13.24 -2.45
C GLY A 283 0.51 -14.42 -2.99
N PHE A 284 0.80 -14.37 -4.29
CA PHE A 284 1.47 -15.41 -5.06
C PHE A 284 2.79 -14.95 -5.69
N GLY A 285 3.21 -13.73 -5.38
CA GLY A 285 4.42 -13.10 -5.88
C GLY A 285 5.68 -13.74 -5.33
N THR A 286 6.81 -13.18 -5.77
CA THR A 286 8.16 -13.63 -5.36
C THR A 286 8.83 -12.56 -4.51
N ILE A 287 9.48 -13.01 -3.45
CA ILE A 287 10.43 -12.23 -2.66
C ILE A 287 11.79 -12.90 -2.80
N ASP A 288 12.78 -12.18 -3.33
CA ASP A 288 14.16 -12.63 -3.52
C ASP A 288 15.10 -11.77 -2.67
N LEU A 289 15.74 -12.39 -1.68
CA LEU A 289 16.63 -11.70 -0.76
C LEU A 289 18.02 -11.46 -1.38
N GLY A 290 18.37 -12.19 -2.45
CA GLY A 290 19.59 -11.95 -3.20
C GLY A 290 20.82 -12.60 -2.57
N ALA A 291 21.72 -11.85 -1.95
CA ALA A 291 22.99 -12.36 -1.47
C ALA A 291 23.41 -11.75 -0.13
N ASP A 292 24.24 -12.53 0.58
CA ASP A 292 24.80 -12.32 1.91
C ASP A 292 23.98 -12.96 3.05
N SER A 293 23.51 -12.25 4.07
CA SER A 293 22.86 -12.91 5.22
C SER A 293 21.58 -12.21 5.60
N ASP A 294 20.51 -12.69 4.98
CA ASP A 294 19.23 -12.02 5.01
C ASP A 294 18.31 -12.58 6.08
N TYR A 295 17.30 -11.79 6.42
CA TYR A 295 16.36 -12.10 7.47
C TYR A 295 14.94 -11.78 7.02
N ILE A 296 14.06 -12.76 7.14
CA ILE A 296 12.62 -12.58 6.89
C ILE A 296 11.81 -13.01 8.11
N LYS A 297 10.85 -12.18 8.53
CA LYS A 297 9.93 -12.48 9.62
C LYS A 297 8.49 -12.42 9.15
N GLY A 298 7.76 -13.50 9.45
CA GLY A 298 6.34 -13.63 9.15
C GLY A 298 6.00 -15.01 8.62
N PHE A 299 4.70 -15.26 8.46
CA PHE A 299 4.18 -16.44 7.78
C PHE A 299 3.07 -16.02 6.82
N GLY A 300 2.93 -16.75 5.72
CA GLY A 300 1.92 -16.44 4.71
C GLY A 300 2.08 -17.20 3.41
N SER A 301 1.30 -16.83 2.40
CA SER A 301 1.46 -17.35 1.04
C SER A 301 2.54 -16.59 0.28
N GLY A 302 3.12 -17.24 -0.73
CA GLY A 302 4.13 -16.64 -1.63
C GLY A 302 5.31 -17.57 -1.87
N THR A 303 6.23 -17.10 -2.70
CA THR A 303 7.53 -17.74 -2.96
C THR A 303 8.64 -16.87 -2.38
N PHE A 304 9.46 -17.46 -1.52
CA PHE A 304 10.54 -16.79 -0.81
C PHE A 304 11.86 -17.46 -1.17
N LEU A 305 12.81 -16.67 -1.67
CA LEU A 305 14.14 -17.12 -2.08
C LEU A 305 15.16 -16.45 -1.16
N GLY A 306 15.89 -17.22 -0.36
CA GLY A 306 16.98 -16.68 0.45
C GLY A 306 18.18 -16.26 -0.40
N GLY A 307 18.43 -17.00 -1.49
CA GLY A 307 19.47 -16.65 -2.44
C GLY A 307 20.83 -17.23 -2.05
N TYR A 308 21.87 -16.41 -2.02
CA TYR A 308 23.24 -16.82 -1.69
C TYR A 308 23.65 -16.34 -0.30
N GLY A 309 23.79 -17.26 0.64
CA GLY A 309 24.60 -17.01 1.83
C GLY A 309 24.06 -17.73 3.05
N THR A 310 23.67 -17.01 4.10
CA THR A 310 23.07 -17.63 5.30
C THR A 310 21.82 -16.89 5.69
N ASP A 311 20.71 -17.37 5.14
CA ASP A 311 19.43 -16.70 5.20
C ASP A 311 18.55 -17.29 6.29
N THR A 312 17.86 -16.41 6.99
CA THR A 312 17.08 -16.74 8.18
C THR A 312 15.61 -16.45 7.98
N LEU A 313 14.77 -17.48 8.12
CA LEU A 313 13.32 -17.33 8.26
C LEU A 313 12.94 -17.36 9.75
N GLU A 314 12.23 -16.35 10.24
CA GLU A 314 11.57 -16.34 11.54
C GLU A 314 10.05 -16.50 11.38
N LEU A 315 9.52 -17.63 11.84
CA LEU A 315 8.08 -17.87 11.88
C LEU A 315 7.45 -17.21 13.11
N THR A 316 6.27 -16.63 12.89
CA THR A 316 5.41 -16.11 13.96
C THR A 316 4.69 -17.26 14.68
N ALA A 317 3.89 -16.93 15.70
CA ALA A 317 3.10 -17.94 16.43
C ALA A 317 2.17 -18.73 15.50
N GLY A 318 2.11 -20.05 15.69
CA GLY A 318 1.32 -20.94 14.84
C GLY A 318 1.78 -22.39 14.88
N ASP A 319 0.98 -23.25 14.24
CA ASP A 319 1.29 -24.66 14.01
C ASP A 319 1.60 -24.87 12.53
N TYR A 320 2.77 -25.45 12.25
CA TYR A 320 3.31 -25.61 10.91
C TYR A 320 3.64 -27.07 10.62
N LEU A 321 3.17 -27.56 9.47
CA LEU A 321 3.59 -28.82 8.89
C LEU A 321 4.67 -28.56 7.85
N VAL A 322 5.83 -29.19 8.02
CA VAL A 322 6.94 -29.11 7.06
C VAL A 322 6.73 -30.10 5.92
N GLY A 323 6.73 -29.61 4.70
CA GLY A 323 6.80 -30.40 3.47
C GLY A 323 8.14 -30.17 2.77
N ILE A 324 8.80 -31.21 2.27
CA ILE A 324 10.05 -31.06 1.51
C ILE A 324 9.88 -31.66 0.12
N SER A 325 10.14 -30.87 -0.90
CA SER A 325 10.10 -31.28 -2.31
C SER A 325 11.32 -30.73 -3.03
N GLN A 326 12.28 -31.62 -3.33
CA GLN A 326 13.57 -31.23 -3.93
C GLN A 326 14.31 -30.21 -3.05
N SER A 327 14.60 -29.01 -3.59
CA SER A 327 15.24 -27.90 -2.88
C SER A 327 14.25 -26.99 -2.14
N THR A 328 12.95 -27.21 -2.31
CA THR A 328 11.91 -26.37 -1.71
C THR A 328 11.47 -26.96 -0.37
N VAL A 329 11.43 -26.12 0.66
CA VAL A 329 10.81 -26.41 1.94
C VAL A 329 9.53 -25.60 2.06
N ASN A 330 8.43 -26.29 2.31
CA ASN A 330 7.11 -25.72 2.48
C ASN A 330 6.72 -25.74 3.95
N PHE A 331 6.19 -24.62 4.44
CA PHE A 331 5.53 -24.56 5.74
C PHE A 331 4.04 -24.38 5.51
N THR A 332 3.23 -25.33 5.97
CA THR A 332 1.77 -25.28 5.82
C THR A 332 1.09 -25.07 7.16
N SER A 333 0.18 -24.09 7.23
CA SER A 333 -0.71 -23.87 8.36
C SER A 333 -2.14 -23.67 7.85
N GLY A 334 -3.05 -24.57 8.22
CA GLY A 334 -4.39 -24.62 7.64
C GLY A 334 -4.35 -24.82 6.12
N GLU A 335 -4.92 -23.87 5.37
CA GLU A 335 -4.94 -23.87 3.91
C GLU A 335 -3.79 -23.06 3.29
N ILE A 336 -3.01 -22.35 4.12
CA ILE A 336 -1.93 -21.46 3.67
C ILE A 336 -0.62 -22.24 3.61
N THR A 337 0.13 -22.06 2.53
CA THR A 337 1.46 -22.65 2.34
C THR A 337 2.47 -21.58 1.95
N MET A 338 3.53 -21.48 2.74
CA MET A 338 4.71 -20.68 2.48
C MET A 338 5.76 -21.53 1.75
N GLN A 339 6.21 -21.10 0.58
CA GLN A 339 7.22 -21.84 -0.20
C GLN A 339 8.58 -21.16 -0.05
N THR A 340 9.56 -21.90 0.46
CA THR A 340 10.91 -21.35 0.71
C THR A 340 11.96 -22.13 -0.05
N ASN A 341 12.96 -21.43 -0.59
CA ASN A 341 14.13 -22.02 -1.23
C ASN A 341 15.38 -21.30 -0.76
N SER A 342 16.49 -22.04 -0.66
CA SER A 342 17.80 -21.50 -0.29
C SER A 342 17.79 -20.72 1.02
N PHE A 343 17.18 -21.29 2.06
CA PHE A 343 17.33 -20.81 3.43
C PHE A 343 18.18 -21.79 4.21
N GLU A 344 19.03 -21.27 5.10
CA GLU A 344 19.91 -22.08 5.95
C GLU A 344 19.36 -22.18 7.38
N GLN A 345 18.67 -21.14 7.87
CA GLN A 345 18.23 -21.06 9.26
C GLN A 345 16.74 -20.79 9.40
N LEU A 346 16.10 -21.51 10.33
CA LEU A 346 14.72 -21.29 10.75
C LEU A 346 14.70 -20.94 12.23
N ILE A 347 14.12 -19.80 12.60
CA ILE A 347 13.77 -19.44 13.96
C ILE A 347 12.28 -19.71 14.15
N ALA A 348 11.95 -20.55 15.13
CA ALA A 348 10.58 -20.89 15.52
C ALA A 348 10.46 -20.73 17.04
N GLY A 349 9.98 -19.56 17.47
CA GLY A 349 9.91 -19.18 18.88
C GLY A 349 11.32 -19.06 19.47
N SER A 350 11.61 -19.87 20.50
CA SER A 350 12.95 -19.91 21.14
C SER A 350 13.92 -20.92 20.52
N THR A 351 13.50 -21.64 19.47
CA THR A 351 14.30 -22.69 18.84
C THR A 351 14.81 -22.25 17.49
N THR A 352 16.10 -22.47 17.24
CA THR A 352 16.72 -22.32 15.92
C THR A 352 16.99 -23.69 15.32
N TYR A 353 16.58 -23.88 14.07
CA TYR A 353 16.82 -25.05 13.26
C TYR A 353 17.73 -24.69 12.10
N ASP A 354 18.55 -25.66 11.69
CA ASP A 354 19.21 -25.65 10.39
C ASP A 354 18.26 -26.34 9.40
N PHE A 355 18.01 -25.71 8.25
CA PHE A 355 17.11 -26.24 7.22
C PHE A 355 17.50 -27.65 6.77
N SER A 356 18.79 -28.00 6.78
CA SER A 356 19.28 -29.34 6.43
C SER A 356 18.85 -30.44 7.41
N ASN A 357 18.41 -30.07 8.62
CA ASN A 357 17.92 -30.98 9.64
C ASN A 357 16.39 -31.11 9.65
N LEU A 358 15.67 -30.36 8.83
CA LEU A 358 14.23 -30.50 8.68
C LEU A 358 13.88 -31.78 7.90
N PHE A 359 12.73 -32.37 8.19
CA PHE A 359 12.24 -33.55 7.48
C PHE A 359 10.76 -33.47 7.12
N ASN A 360 10.38 -34.15 6.04
CA ASN A 360 9.00 -34.15 5.55
C ASN A 360 8.02 -34.73 6.59
N GLY A 361 6.95 -33.99 6.88
CA GLY A 361 5.96 -34.34 7.90
C GLY A 361 6.32 -33.90 9.31
N GLN A 362 7.43 -33.18 9.52
CA GLN A 362 7.76 -32.58 10.81
C GLN A 362 6.71 -31.54 11.19
N SER A 363 6.26 -31.57 12.45
CA SER A 363 5.39 -30.53 13.02
C SER A 363 6.23 -29.56 13.85
N ILE A 364 6.03 -28.27 13.64
CA ILE A 364 6.67 -27.17 14.38
C ILE A 364 5.55 -26.32 14.97
N THR A 365 5.58 -26.13 16.29
CA THR A 365 4.66 -25.24 17.00
C THR A 365 5.45 -24.08 17.57
N VAL A 366 5.05 -22.86 17.21
CA VAL A 366 5.62 -21.61 17.71
C VAL A 366 4.62 -20.99 18.69
N VAL A 367 5.09 -20.70 19.91
CA VAL A 367 4.27 -20.17 21.03
C VAL A 367 4.63 -18.74 21.34
#